data_AF-A0A1Y0MVK3-F1
#
_entry.id   AF-A0A1Y0MVK3-F1
#
_cell.length_a   1.000
_cell.length_b   1.000
_cell.length_c   1.000
_cell.angle_alpha   90.00
_cell.angle_beta   90.00
_cell.angle_gamma   90.00
#
_symmetry.space_group_name_H-M   'P 1'
#
loop_
_entity.id
_entity.type
_entity.pdbx_description
1 polymer ?
#
loop_
_entity_poly.entity_id
_entity_poly.type
_entity_poly.pdbx_seq_one_letter_code
_entity_poly.pdbx_strand_id
1 'polypeptide(L)'
;MLVGFNYPVKPMKFHKEKIDKLITLEKENNLVNHILTSLFNKGKTIAKKNTNEYIIWTSNYWVGFFYPIFKINFDKDGEITNIKSELSLNGKLWRVILSSLLILFFVFFLIIPIIENFKNFDFSMLIILGVFSLLAFGFIWVFKKFYENETKNLLNELKILVGLDSKETIEEKENKKSEWTLKRILLRVFIYPFALFIIFISCYGIYKGTFFRGFFGVLIAVAFLYTDIKIIWKKRKTKAKNIQN
;
A
#
# COMPACT_ATOMS: atom_id res chain seq x y z
N MET A 1 -13.35 -26.79 47.41
CA MET A 1 -12.36 -27.33 46.45
C MET A 1 -12.51 -26.58 45.13
N LEU A 2 -11.82 -25.46 44.96
CA LEU A 2 -11.58 -24.79 43.66
C LEU A 2 -10.26 -24.02 43.82
N VAL A 3 -9.15 -24.66 43.47
CA VAL A 3 -7.82 -24.06 43.46
C VAL A 3 -7.72 -23.21 42.21
N GLY A 4 -7.84 -21.90 42.35
CA GLY A 4 -7.57 -20.94 41.29
C GLY A 4 -6.07 -20.89 41.02
N PHE A 5 -5.63 -21.48 39.92
CA PHE A 5 -4.27 -21.29 39.42
C PHE A 5 -4.13 -19.86 38.87
N ASN A 6 -3.69 -18.96 39.74
CA ASN A 6 -3.20 -17.64 39.36
C ASN A 6 -1.79 -17.84 38.80
N TYR A 7 -1.66 -18.02 37.49
CA TYR A 7 -0.33 -18.04 36.86
C TYR A 7 0.28 -16.64 36.94
N PRO A 8 1.46 -16.46 37.57
CA PRO A 8 2.14 -15.18 37.53
C PRO A 8 2.57 -14.90 36.10
N VAL A 9 2.04 -13.82 35.50
CA VAL A 9 2.53 -13.30 34.22
C VAL A 9 3.93 -12.74 34.45
N LYS A 10 4.96 -13.55 34.21
CA LYS A 10 6.37 -13.15 34.30
C LYS A 10 6.58 -11.91 33.41
N PRO A 11 7.15 -10.80 33.93
CA PRO A 11 7.45 -9.65 33.10
C PRO A 11 8.46 -10.06 32.03
N MET A 12 8.06 -9.89 30.77
CA MET A 12 8.89 -10.26 29.62
C MET A 12 10.05 -9.29 29.52
N LYS A 13 11.27 -9.83 29.57
CA LYS A 13 12.48 -9.02 29.52
C LYS A 13 12.95 -8.76 28.09
N PHE A 14 12.80 -9.74 27.19
CA PHE A 14 13.48 -9.74 25.90
C PHE A 14 12.55 -9.46 24.72
N HIS A 15 13.06 -8.81 23.69
CA HIS A 15 12.28 -8.52 22.48
C HIS A 15 11.77 -9.77 21.76
N LYS A 16 12.57 -10.84 21.72
CA LYS A 16 12.17 -12.12 21.13
C LYS A 16 10.93 -12.74 21.78
N GLU A 17 10.86 -12.71 23.11
CA GLU A 17 9.70 -13.18 23.88
C GLU A 17 8.43 -12.38 23.59
N LYS A 18 8.56 -11.04 23.45
CA LYS A 18 7.44 -10.17 23.07
C LYS A 18 6.94 -10.52 21.66
N ILE A 19 7.86 -10.74 20.72
CA ILE A 19 7.54 -11.16 19.36
C ILE A 19 6.84 -12.52 19.34
N ASP A 20 7.31 -13.49 20.13
CA ASP A 20 6.70 -14.81 20.21
C ASP A 20 5.22 -14.77 20.58
N LYS A 21 4.81 -13.84 21.45
CA LYS A 21 3.41 -13.60 21.78
C LYS A 21 2.58 -13.00 20.65
N LEU A 22 3.20 -12.25 19.74
CA LEU A 22 2.51 -11.66 18.60
C LEU A 22 2.23 -12.73 17.52
N ILE A 23 3.01 -13.81 17.48
CA ILE A 23 2.90 -14.86 16.47
C ILE A 23 1.69 -15.74 16.74
N THR A 24 0.75 -15.73 15.80
CA THR A 24 -0.47 -16.55 15.87
C THR A 24 -0.30 -17.90 15.18
N LEU A 25 0.56 -17.98 14.17
CA LEU A 25 0.80 -19.20 13.39
C LEU A 25 2.27 -19.30 12.99
N GLU A 26 2.80 -20.51 13.06
CA GLU A 26 4.12 -20.83 12.51
C GLU A 26 3.99 -21.50 11.14
N LYS A 27 4.68 -20.96 10.14
CA LYS A 27 4.66 -21.44 8.75
C LYS A 27 6.01 -21.23 8.08
N GLU A 28 6.34 -22.11 7.14
CA GLU A 28 7.50 -21.93 6.27
C GLU A 28 7.35 -20.70 5.35
N ASN A 29 8.46 -20.02 5.09
CA ASN A 29 8.54 -18.90 4.14
C ASN A 29 8.62 -19.44 2.69
N ASN A 30 7.47 -19.80 2.13
CA ASN A 30 7.35 -20.27 0.74
C ASN A 30 6.11 -19.68 0.05
N LEU A 31 6.10 -19.74 -1.28
CA LEU A 31 5.07 -19.10 -2.10
C LEU A 31 3.65 -19.56 -1.75
N VAL A 32 3.45 -20.87 -1.56
CA VAL A 32 2.14 -21.47 -1.24
C VAL A 32 1.60 -20.89 0.05
N ASN A 33 2.42 -20.83 1.10
CA ASN A 33 2.01 -20.25 2.38
C ASN A 33 1.66 -18.77 2.25
N HIS A 34 2.36 -18.00 1.41
CA HIS A 34 2.02 -16.59 1.17
C HIS A 34 0.70 -16.42 0.38
N ILE A 35 0.43 -17.29 -0.59
CA ILE A 35 -0.86 -17.32 -1.31
C ILE A 35 -1.99 -17.65 -0.33
N LEU A 36 -1.85 -18.74 0.44
CA LEU A 36 -2.84 -19.14 1.44
C LEU A 36 -3.02 -18.10 2.54
N THR A 37 -1.94 -17.38 2.92
CA THR A 37 -2.05 -16.27 3.86
C THR A 37 -2.98 -15.19 3.33
N SER A 38 -2.78 -14.81 2.07
CA SER A 38 -3.55 -13.76 1.42
C SER A 38 -5.01 -14.14 1.20
N LEU A 39 -5.33 -15.44 1.14
CA LEU A 39 -6.69 -15.92 0.91
C LEU A 39 -7.43 -16.24 2.21
N PHE A 40 -6.78 -16.90 3.16
CA PHE A 40 -7.44 -17.51 4.32
C PHE A 40 -6.93 -17.05 5.68
N ASN A 41 -5.73 -16.47 5.78
CA ASN A 41 -5.13 -16.08 7.07
C ASN A 41 -4.89 -14.56 7.17
N LYS A 42 -5.80 -13.76 6.60
CA LYS A 42 -5.80 -12.30 6.78
C LYS A 42 -5.99 -11.95 8.26
N GLY A 43 -5.26 -10.94 8.72
CA GLY A 43 -5.24 -10.46 10.12
C GLY A 43 -4.38 -11.29 11.06
N LYS A 44 -3.91 -12.47 10.66
CA LYS A 44 -3.04 -13.32 11.47
C LYS A 44 -1.58 -12.90 11.29
N THR A 45 -0.86 -12.79 12.40
CA THR A 45 0.60 -12.64 12.40
C THR A 45 1.24 -14.01 12.28
N ILE A 46 1.93 -14.25 11.18
CA ILE A 46 2.53 -15.54 10.84
C ILE A 46 4.04 -15.38 10.84
N ALA A 47 4.75 -16.40 11.31
CA ALA A 47 6.21 -16.37 11.30
C ALA A 47 6.84 -17.70 10.90
N LYS A 48 8.04 -17.61 10.33
CA LYS A 48 9.03 -18.68 10.34
C LYS A 48 10.02 -18.39 11.44
N LYS A 49 10.24 -19.34 12.35
CA LYS A 49 11.19 -19.20 13.46
C LYS A 49 12.49 -19.95 13.13
N ASN A 50 13.61 -19.24 13.12
CA ASN A 50 14.94 -19.83 13.22
C ASN A 50 15.57 -19.39 14.55
N THR A 51 16.70 -20.01 14.95
CA THR A 51 17.33 -19.75 16.25
C THR A 51 17.63 -18.26 16.50
N ASN A 52 18.19 -17.56 15.50
CA ASN A 52 18.62 -16.16 15.61
C ASN A 52 17.92 -15.22 14.60
N GLU A 53 16.97 -15.74 13.81
CA GLU A 53 16.28 -14.97 12.78
C GLU A 53 14.82 -15.38 12.72
N TYR A 54 13.90 -14.42 12.85
CA TYR A 54 12.48 -14.63 12.56
C TYR A 54 12.11 -13.93 11.27
N ILE A 55 11.31 -14.60 10.45
CA ILE A 55 10.66 -13.99 9.28
C ILE A 55 9.19 -13.87 9.61
N ILE A 56 8.68 -12.65 9.78
CA ILE A 56 7.32 -12.38 10.25
C ILE A 56 6.54 -11.64 9.17
N TRP A 57 5.27 -11.98 9.01
CA TRP A 57 4.37 -11.26 8.13
C TRP A 57 2.94 -11.27 8.64
N THR A 58 2.25 -10.19 8.31
CA THR A 58 0.81 -10.04 8.54
C THR A 58 0.21 -9.49 7.25
N SER A 59 -0.83 -10.15 6.75
CA SER A 59 -1.62 -9.61 5.64
C SER A 59 -2.92 -9.03 6.21
N ASN A 60 -3.35 -7.86 5.73
CA ASN A 60 -4.64 -7.29 6.10
C ASN A 60 -5.50 -7.08 4.83
N TYR A 61 -6.77 -6.70 5.02
CA TYR A 61 -7.71 -6.49 3.91
C TYR A 61 -7.28 -5.39 2.94
N TRP A 62 -6.54 -4.39 3.41
CA TRP A 62 -6.13 -3.23 2.62
C TRP A 62 -4.93 -3.53 1.72
N VAL A 63 -4.04 -4.40 2.17
CA VAL A 63 -2.76 -4.69 1.51
C VAL A 63 -2.85 -5.90 0.60
N GLY A 64 -3.79 -6.80 0.88
CA GLY A 64 -4.11 -7.95 0.05
C GLY A 64 -2.87 -8.78 -0.24
N PHE A 65 -2.43 -8.79 -1.50
CA PHE A 65 -1.31 -9.60 -1.98
C PHE A 65 0.07 -8.93 -1.85
N PHE A 66 0.13 -7.61 -1.62
CA PHE A 66 1.38 -6.83 -1.68
C PHE A 66 1.92 -6.48 -0.29
N TYR A 67 1.83 -7.39 0.66
CA TYR A 67 2.30 -7.12 2.03
C TYR A 67 3.81 -7.35 2.18
N PRO A 68 4.46 -6.60 3.08
CA PRO A 68 5.85 -6.80 3.43
C PRO A 68 6.03 -8.00 4.36
N ILE A 69 7.20 -8.62 4.30
CA ILE A 69 7.73 -9.50 5.32
C ILE A 69 8.86 -8.79 6.07
N PHE A 70 8.99 -9.06 7.36
CA PHE A 70 10.03 -8.52 8.22
C PHE A 70 10.97 -9.65 8.65
N LYS A 71 12.25 -9.54 8.27
CA LYS A 71 13.33 -10.40 8.75
C LYS A 71 13.96 -9.71 9.95
N ILE A 72 13.84 -10.34 11.11
CA ILE A 72 14.26 -9.82 12.40
C ILE A 72 15.39 -10.68 12.90
N ASN A 73 16.55 -10.05 13.15
CA ASN A 73 17.72 -10.74 13.68
C ASN A 73 17.84 -10.47 15.17
N PHE A 74 18.18 -11.51 15.91
CA PHE A 74 18.38 -11.46 17.35
C PHE A 74 19.85 -11.71 17.70
N ASP A 75 20.31 -11.08 18.77
CA ASP A 75 21.57 -11.49 19.41
C ASP A 75 21.36 -12.71 20.34
N LYS A 76 22.40 -13.05 21.10
CA LYS A 76 22.38 -14.18 22.04
C LYS A 76 21.44 -13.95 23.23
N ASP A 77 21.16 -12.70 23.57
CA ASP A 77 20.29 -12.31 24.69
C ASP A 77 18.82 -12.23 24.25
N GLY A 78 18.53 -12.36 22.95
CA GLY A 78 17.18 -12.28 22.40
C GLY A 78 16.73 -10.85 22.11
N GLU A 79 17.68 -9.92 22.02
CA GLU A 79 17.45 -8.53 21.66
C GLU A 79 17.52 -8.33 20.15
N ILE A 80 16.70 -7.41 19.62
CA ILE A 80 16.66 -7.14 18.18
C ILE A 80 17.89 -6.34 17.77
N THR A 81 18.69 -6.90 16.88
CA THR A 81 19.84 -6.22 16.29
C THR A 81 19.51 -5.54 14.97
N ASN A 82 18.57 -6.11 14.20
CA ASN A 82 18.21 -5.59 12.89
C ASN A 82 16.80 -6.01 12.48
N ILE A 83 16.09 -5.13 11.76
CA ILE A 83 14.82 -5.42 11.10
C ILE A 83 14.95 -5.00 9.63
N LYS A 84 14.87 -5.98 8.72
CA LYS A 84 14.82 -5.74 7.28
C LYS A 84 13.45 -6.07 6.74
N SER A 85 12.93 -5.21 5.87
CA SER A 85 11.65 -5.43 5.19
C SER A 85 11.87 -5.86 3.75
N GLU A 86 11.11 -6.85 3.27
CA GLU A 86 11.10 -7.30 1.88
C GLU A 86 9.67 -7.52 1.39
N LEU A 87 9.44 -7.44 0.09
CA LEU A 87 8.14 -7.81 -0.49
C LEU A 87 7.93 -9.32 -0.35
N SER A 88 6.74 -9.74 0.08
CA SER A 88 6.40 -11.16 0.18
C SER A 88 6.54 -11.89 -1.17
N LEU A 89 6.75 -13.21 -1.12
CA LEU A 89 6.84 -14.02 -2.34
C LEU A 89 5.59 -13.90 -3.22
N ASN A 90 4.41 -13.87 -2.59
CA ASN A 90 3.16 -13.65 -3.31
C ASN A 90 3.08 -12.24 -3.91
N GLY A 91 3.51 -11.20 -3.18
CA GLY A 91 3.60 -9.84 -3.74
C GLY A 91 4.57 -9.74 -4.92
N LYS A 92 5.70 -10.45 -4.88
CA LYS A 92 6.64 -10.54 -6.02
C LYS A 92 5.99 -11.20 -7.24
N LEU A 93 5.24 -12.28 -7.04
CA LEU A 93 4.48 -12.96 -8.10
C LEU A 93 3.43 -12.02 -8.72
N TRP A 94 2.57 -11.43 -7.91
CA TRP A 94 1.52 -10.53 -8.40
C TRP A 94 2.08 -9.27 -9.07
N ARG A 95 3.24 -8.78 -8.62
CA ARG A 95 3.93 -7.69 -9.32
C ARG A 95 4.29 -8.07 -10.75
N VAL A 96 4.78 -9.30 -10.98
CA VAL A 96 5.10 -9.79 -12.32
C VAL A 96 3.81 -9.94 -13.13
N ILE A 97 2.80 -10.64 -12.59
CA ILE A 97 1.52 -10.89 -13.29
C ILE A 97 0.86 -9.57 -13.71
N LEU A 98 0.71 -8.62 -12.79
CA LEU A 98 0.07 -7.33 -13.09
C LEU A 98 0.89 -6.49 -14.07
N SER A 99 2.23 -6.51 -13.96
CA SER A 99 3.07 -5.79 -14.92
C SER A 99 2.98 -6.40 -16.32
N SER A 100 2.99 -7.73 -16.43
CA SER A 100 2.80 -8.42 -17.71
C SER A 100 1.43 -8.15 -18.30
N LEU A 101 0.36 -8.21 -17.51
CA LEU A 101 -0.99 -7.90 -17.95
C LEU A 101 -1.11 -6.45 -18.44
N LEU A 102 -0.48 -5.51 -17.72
CA LEU A 102 -0.42 -4.11 -18.13
C LEU A 102 0.29 -3.98 -19.48
N ILE A 103 1.45 -4.63 -19.66
CA ILE A 103 2.17 -4.60 -20.95
C ILE A 103 1.30 -5.20 -22.07
N LEU A 104 0.65 -6.34 -21.85
CA LEU A 104 -0.25 -6.95 -22.84
C LEU A 104 -1.39 -6.00 -23.21
N PHE A 105 -1.99 -5.32 -22.23
CA PHE A 105 -3.03 -4.32 -22.47
C PHE A 105 -2.51 -3.19 -23.37
N PHE A 106 -1.32 -2.65 -23.09
CA PHE A 106 -0.71 -1.61 -23.92
C PHE A 106 -0.40 -2.10 -25.34
N VAL A 107 0.14 -3.31 -25.47
CA VAL A 107 0.46 -3.87 -26.79
C VAL A 107 -0.82 -4.03 -27.62
N PHE A 108 -1.87 -4.61 -27.03
CA PHE A 108 -3.11 -4.90 -27.74
C PHE A 108 -3.91 -3.63 -28.08
N PHE A 109 -4.04 -2.70 -27.14
CA PHE A 109 -4.88 -1.52 -27.33
C PHE A 109 -4.16 -0.33 -27.98
N LEU A 110 -2.83 -0.29 -27.98
CA LEU A 110 -2.07 0.82 -28.58
C LEU A 110 -1.16 0.35 -29.69
N ILE A 111 -0.23 -0.57 -29.40
CA ILE A 111 0.86 -0.87 -30.35
C ILE A 111 0.34 -1.55 -31.62
N ILE A 112 -0.55 -2.55 -31.50
CA ILE A 112 -1.11 -3.25 -32.67
C ILE A 112 -1.88 -2.27 -33.59
N PRO A 113 -2.86 -1.48 -33.10
CA PRO A 113 -3.56 -0.51 -33.94
C PRO A 113 -2.64 0.51 -34.62
N ILE A 114 -1.57 0.94 -33.94
CA ILE A 114 -0.58 1.87 -34.47
C ILE A 114 0.21 1.24 -35.62
N ILE A 115 0.62 -0.02 -35.49
CA ILE A 115 1.34 -0.74 -36.55
C ILE A 115 0.43 -0.94 -37.76
N GLU A 116 -0.81 -1.39 -37.55
CA GLU A 116 -1.78 -1.62 -38.63
C GLU A 116 -2.12 -0.34 -39.41
N ASN A 117 -2.16 0.80 -38.71
CA ASN A 117 -2.50 2.10 -39.27
C ASN A 117 -1.29 3.04 -39.38
N PHE A 118 -0.06 2.51 -39.50
CA PHE A 118 1.16 3.32 -39.45
C PHE A 118 1.22 4.43 -40.50
N LYS A 119 0.58 4.23 -41.67
CA LYS A 119 0.48 5.27 -42.71
C LYS A 119 -0.29 6.52 -42.23
N ASN A 120 -1.16 6.37 -41.24
CA ASN A 120 -1.94 7.43 -40.60
C ASN A 120 -1.29 7.90 -39.29
N PHE A 121 -0.01 7.58 -39.05
CA PHE A 121 0.70 7.99 -37.86
C PHE A 121 0.95 9.51 -37.89
N ASP A 122 0.23 10.23 -37.06
CA ASP A 122 0.29 11.68 -36.96
C ASP A 122 0.72 12.14 -35.56
N PHE A 123 0.80 13.46 -35.36
CA PHE A 123 1.14 14.03 -34.06
C PHE A 123 0.11 13.68 -32.97
N SER A 124 -1.16 13.47 -33.34
CA SER A 124 -2.23 13.06 -32.43
C SER A 124 -1.93 11.70 -31.80
N MET A 125 -1.41 10.74 -32.57
CA MET A 125 -0.99 9.43 -32.07
C MET A 125 0.16 9.53 -31.05
N LEU A 126 1.10 10.45 -31.24
CA LEU A 126 2.17 10.71 -30.25
C LEU A 126 1.62 11.26 -28.94
N ILE A 127 0.62 12.14 -28.99
CA ILE A 127 -0.06 12.66 -27.79
C ILE A 127 -0.75 11.51 -27.05
N ILE A 128 -1.48 10.65 -27.77
CA ILE A 128 -2.16 9.48 -27.20
C ILE A 128 -1.15 8.57 -26.50
N LEU A 129 -0.06 8.20 -27.18
CA LEU A 129 1.02 7.40 -26.61
C LEU A 129 1.62 8.04 -25.35
N GLY A 130 1.87 9.35 -25.39
CA GLY A 130 2.38 10.11 -24.26
C GLY A 130 1.46 10.06 -23.04
N VAL A 131 0.16 10.32 -23.24
CA VAL A 131 -0.86 10.25 -22.18
C VAL A 131 -0.91 8.84 -21.59
N PHE A 132 -1.05 7.81 -22.43
CA PHE A 132 -1.12 6.43 -21.95
C PHE A 132 0.15 6.00 -21.18
N SER A 133 1.33 6.37 -21.68
CA SER A 133 2.60 6.07 -20.99
C SER A 133 2.68 6.75 -19.63
N LEU A 134 2.25 8.01 -19.54
CA LEU A 134 2.17 8.77 -18.31
C LEU A 134 1.17 8.16 -17.30
N LEU A 135 0.05 7.61 -17.78
CA LEU A 135 -0.90 6.86 -16.96
C LEU A 135 -0.31 5.54 -16.45
N ALA A 136 0.36 4.77 -17.30
CA ALA A 136 1.04 3.53 -16.89
C ALA A 136 2.09 3.80 -15.81
N PHE A 137 2.91 4.83 -16.01
CA PHE A 137 3.91 5.26 -15.04
C PHE A 137 3.26 5.68 -13.71
N GLY A 138 2.20 6.50 -13.78
CA GLY A 138 1.45 6.92 -12.61
C GLY A 138 0.88 5.74 -11.81
N PHE A 139 0.32 4.74 -12.51
CA PHE A 139 -0.19 3.52 -11.90
C PHE A 139 0.89 2.76 -11.13
N ILE A 140 2.04 2.48 -11.77
CA ILE A 140 3.18 1.80 -11.13
C ILE A 140 3.67 2.58 -9.90
N TRP A 141 3.75 3.90 -10.01
CA TRP A 141 4.19 4.77 -8.92
C TRP A 141 3.24 4.73 -7.72
N VAL A 142 1.93 4.72 -7.95
CA VAL A 142 0.92 4.60 -6.89
C VAL A 142 1.06 3.28 -6.12
N PHE A 143 1.20 2.15 -6.81
CA PHE A 143 1.42 0.85 -6.15
C PHE A 143 2.69 0.83 -5.32
N LYS A 144 3.79 1.38 -5.84
CA LYS A 144 5.05 1.51 -5.10
C LYS A 144 4.86 2.33 -3.83
N LYS A 145 4.15 3.47 -3.91
CA LYS A 145 3.90 4.33 -2.76
C LYS A 145 3.02 3.66 -1.71
N PHE A 146 2.01 2.93 -2.15
CA PHE A 146 1.14 2.18 -1.26
C PHE A 146 1.93 1.14 -0.46
N TYR A 147 2.77 0.35 -1.14
CA TYR A 147 3.66 -0.61 -0.49
C TYR A 147 4.63 0.04 0.51
N GLU A 148 5.31 1.12 0.12
CA GLU A 148 6.25 1.83 1.02
C GLU A 148 5.55 2.37 2.27
N ASN A 149 4.34 2.92 2.09
CA ASN A 149 3.57 3.48 3.19
C ASN A 149 3.12 2.39 4.16
N GLU A 150 2.60 1.28 3.65
CA GLU A 150 2.19 0.17 4.50
C GLU A 150 3.38 -0.45 5.23
N THR A 151 4.50 -0.66 4.54
CA THR A 151 5.72 -1.20 5.15
C THR A 151 6.17 -0.35 6.32
N LYS A 152 6.10 0.98 6.18
CA LYS A 152 6.39 1.90 7.27
C LYS A 152 5.40 1.77 8.43
N ASN A 153 4.10 1.67 8.14
CA ASN A 153 3.06 1.56 9.16
C ASN A 153 3.21 0.28 9.99
N LEU A 154 3.33 -0.87 9.33
CA LEU A 154 3.48 -2.16 10.01
C LEU A 154 4.81 -2.26 10.77
N LEU A 155 5.88 -1.67 10.23
CA LEU A 155 7.16 -1.61 10.95
C LEU A 155 7.05 -0.77 12.22
N ASN A 156 6.39 0.38 12.14
CA ASN A 156 6.17 1.25 13.31
C ASN A 156 5.32 0.54 14.37
N GLU A 157 4.26 -0.15 13.95
CA GLU A 157 3.41 -0.95 14.85
C GLU A 157 4.22 -2.05 15.53
N LEU A 158 5.02 -2.81 14.77
CA LEU A 158 5.92 -3.82 15.31
C LEU A 158 6.88 -3.24 16.35
N LYS A 159 7.50 -2.09 16.06
CA LYS A 159 8.41 -1.43 16.99
C LYS A 159 7.73 -0.99 18.28
N ILE A 160 6.50 -0.49 18.21
CA ILE A 160 5.71 -0.12 19.40
C ILE A 160 5.40 -1.37 20.23
N LEU A 161 4.90 -2.43 19.59
CA LEU A 161 4.50 -3.67 20.28
C LEU A 161 5.66 -4.35 20.99
N VAL A 162 6.85 -4.25 20.40
CA VAL A 162 8.08 -4.82 20.97
C VAL A 162 8.75 -3.86 21.97
N GLY A 163 8.36 -2.59 21.99
CA GLY A 163 8.88 -1.56 22.90
C GLY A 163 10.18 -0.92 22.46
N LEU A 164 10.50 -0.97 21.16
CA LEU A 164 11.65 -0.30 20.54
C LEU A 164 11.45 1.20 20.35
N ASP A 165 10.21 1.62 20.11
CA ASP A 165 9.81 3.02 19.96
C ASP A 165 8.53 3.25 20.79
N SER A 166 8.33 4.48 21.27
CA SER A 166 7.06 4.87 21.91
C SER A 166 6.06 5.36 20.86
N LYS A 167 4.75 5.23 21.16
CA LYS A 167 3.71 5.76 20.28
C LYS A 167 3.86 7.27 20.06
N GLU A 168 4.20 7.99 21.12
CA GLU A 168 4.42 9.46 21.10
C GLU A 168 5.59 9.86 20.20
N THR A 169 6.74 9.17 20.28
CA THR A 169 7.90 9.48 19.42
C THR A 169 7.63 9.22 17.94
N ILE A 170 6.77 8.25 17.60
CA ILE A 170 6.35 8.00 16.23
C ILE A 170 5.35 9.07 15.76
N GLU A 171 4.37 9.43 16.59
CA GLU A 171 3.41 10.49 16.28
C GLU A 171 4.08 11.86 16.09
N GLU A 172 5.08 12.20 16.91
CA GLU A 172 5.89 13.40 16.71
C GLU A 172 6.68 13.36 15.39
N LYS A 173 7.32 12.23 15.05
CA LYS A 173 8.02 12.06 13.77
C LYS A 173 7.07 12.19 12.58
N GLU A 174 5.82 11.75 12.70
CA GLU A 174 4.82 11.91 11.64
C GLU A 174 4.26 13.32 11.56
N ASN A 175 4.00 13.97 12.69
CA ASN A 175 3.52 15.36 12.75
C ASN A 175 4.58 16.36 12.29
N LYS A 176 5.86 16.07 12.52
CA LYS A 176 7.00 16.88 12.03
C LYS A 176 7.22 16.75 10.52
N LYS A 177 6.71 15.69 9.87
CA LYS A 177 6.73 15.62 8.40
C LYS A 177 5.74 16.65 7.85
N SER A 178 6.28 17.68 7.20
CA SER A 178 5.47 18.75 6.62
C SER A 178 4.41 18.20 5.65
N GLU A 179 3.19 18.72 5.81
CA GLU A 179 2.01 18.42 4.98
C GLU A 179 2.23 18.74 3.50
N TRP A 180 3.14 19.67 3.24
CA TRP A 180 3.65 20.08 1.93
C TRP A 180 4.88 19.28 1.51
N THR A 181 4.82 17.96 1.66
CA THR A 181 5.83 17.12 1.00
C THR A 181 5.61 17.26 -0.50
N LEU A 182 6.61 17.71 -1.26
CA LEU A 182 6.55 17.91 -2.73
C LEU A 182 5.84 16.75 -3.46
N LYS A 183 5.98 15.53 -2.94
CA LYS A 183 5.30 14.30 -3.40
C LYS A 183 3.76 14.38 -3.39
N ARG A 184 3.14 15.00 -2.39
CA ARG A 184 1.66 15.17 -2.31
C ARG A 184 1.15 16.25 -3.24
N ILE A 185 1.92 17.32 -3.41
CA ILE A 185 1.60 18.38 -4.37
C ILE A 185 1.66 17.80 -5.78
N LEU A 186 2.75 17.10 -6.11
CA LEU A 186 2.93 16.43 -7.40
C LEU A 186 1.81 15.44 -7.70
N LEU A 187 1.41 14.65 -6.69
CA LEU A 187 0.30 13.70 -6.82
C LEU A 187 -1.03 14.40 -7.14
N ARG A 188 -1.32 15.53 -6.48
CA ARG A 188 -2.54 16.30 -6.74
C ARG A 188 -2.51 17.00 -8.09
N VAL A 189 -1.36 17.54 -8.48
CA VAL A 189 -1.14 18.14 -9.81
C VAL A 189 -1.34 17.11 -10.92
N PHE A 190 -1.10 15.82 -10.66
CA PHE A 190 -1.40 14.75 -11.62
C PHE A 190 -2.87 14.31 -11.57
N ILE A 191 -3.38 14.04 -10.38
CA ILE A 191 -4.70 13.45 -10.18
C ILE A 191 -5.83 14.40 -10.56
N TYR A 192 -5.69 15.71 -10.32
CA TYR A 192 -6.76 16.66 -10.60
C TYR A 192 -7.01 16.84 -12.11
N PRO A 193 -5.98 17.06 -12.95
CA PRO A 193 -6.14 17.02 -14.41
C PRO A 193 -6.64 15.66 -14.90
N PHE A 194 -6.20 14.55 -14.30
CA PHE A 194 -6.68 13.22 -14.67
C PHE A 194 -8.16 13.01 -14.35
N ALA A 195 -8.64 13.48 -13.20
CA ALA A 195 -10.06 13.45 -12.85
C ALA A 195 -10.90 14.33 -13.80
N LEU A 196 -10.39 15.53 -14.15
CA LEU A 196 -11.03 16.40 -15.14
C LEU A 196 -11.06 15.75 -16.54
N PHE A 197 -10.00 15.04 -16.91
CA PHE A 197 -9.93 14.27 -18.16
C PHE A 197 -10.96 13.15 -18.20
N ILE A 198 -11.13 12.41 -17.10
CA ILE A 198 -12.19 11.38 -16.98
C ILE A 198 -13.56 12.02 -17.15
N ILE A 199 -13.83 13.16 -16.50
CA ILE A 199 -15.09 13.88 -16.64
C ILE A 199 -15.31 14.28 -18.10
N PHE A 200 -14.30 14.84 -18.76
CA PHE A 200 -14.37 15.27 -20.15
C PHE A 200 -14.70 14.12 -21.12
N ILE A 201 -13.95 13.01 -21.05
CA ILE A 201 -14.23 11.82 -21.88
C ILE A 201 -15.60 11.23 -21.57
N SER A 202 -16.00 11.25 -20.30
CA SER A 202 -17.30 10.71 -19.88
C SER A 202 -18.46 11.53 -20.42
N CYS A 203 -18.36 12.87 -20.40
CA CYS A 203 -19.33 13.76 -21.03
C CYS A 203 -19.40 13.56 -22.54
N TYR A 204 -18.24 13.39 -23.20
CA TYR A 204 -18.19 13.06 -24.63
C TYR A 204 -18.85 11.72 -24.95
N GLY A 205 -18.63 10.70 -24.10
CA GLY A 205 -19.26 9.38 -24.20
C GLY A 205 -20.77 9.44 -24.06
N ILE A 206 -21.30 10.27 -23.14
CA ILE A 206 -22.73 10.53 -23.01
C ILE A 206 -23.30 11.15 -24.29
N TYR A 207 -22.62 12.17 -24.83
CA TYR A 207 -23.02 12.83 -26.08
C TYR A 207 -23.06 11.86 -27.27
N LYS A 208 -22.14 10.88 -27.31
CA LYS A 208 -22.08 9.84 -28.34
C LYS A 208 -23.02 8.64 -28.11
N GLY A 209 -23.86 8.66 -27.08
CA GLY A 209 -24.88 7.63 -26.82
C GLY A 209 -24.46 6.53 -25.84
N THR A 210 -23.26 6.58 -25.27
CA THR A 210 -22.81 5.64 -24.21
C THR A 210 -23.15 6.14 -22.81
N PHE A 211 -24.43 6.45 -22.58
CA PHE A 211 -24.93 7.15 -21.39
C PHE A 211 -24.47 6.52 -20.06
N PHE A 212 -24.70 5.22 -19.88
CA PHE A 212 -24.35 4.53 -18.62
C PHE A 212 -22.85 4.60 -18.32
N ARG A 213 -21.99 4.37 -19.32
CA ARG A 213 -20.53 4.40 -19.13
C ARG A 213 -20.02 5.78 -18.75
N GLY A 214 -20.52 6.82 -19.43
CA GLY A 214 -20.15 8.20 -19.08
C GLY A 214 -20.73 8.65 -17.74
N PHE A 215 -21.97 8.27 -17.40
CA PHE A 215 -22.54 8.60 -16.09
C PHE A 215 -21.70 8.05 -14.93
N PHE A 216 -21.30 6.77 -15.00
CA PHE A 216 -20.42 6.16 -13.99
C PHE A 216 -19.04 6.82 -13.95
N GLY A 217 -18.46 7.17 -15.10
CA GLY A 217 -17.17 7.86 -15.17
C GLY A 217 -17.18 9.24 -14.49
N VAL A 218 -18.22 10.04 -14.73
CA VAL A 218 -18.41 11.33 -14.04
C VAL A 218 -18.59 11.12 -12.53
N LEU A 219 -19.45 10.17 -12.15
CA LEU A 219 -19.77 9.92 -10.74
C LEU A 219 -18.53 9.51 -9.92
N ILE A 220 -17.69 8.63 -10.47
CA ILE A 220 -16.43 8.21 -9.83
C ILE A 220 -15.46 9.39 -9.69
N ALA A 221 -15.28 10.18 -10.75
CA ALA A 221 -14.34 11.31 -10.74
C ALA A 221 -14.78 12.40 -9.75
N VAL A 222 -16.06 12.74 -9.71
CA VAL A 222 -16.63 13.72 -8.78
C VAL A 222 -16.53 13.23 -7.34
N ALA A 223 -16.87 11.96 -7.06
CA ALA A 223 -16.75 11.37 -5.73
C ALA A 223 -15.30 11.41 -5.22
N PHE A 224 -14.33 11.13 -6.09
CA PHE A 224 -12.91 11.22 -5.77
C PHE A 224 -12.49 12.66 -5.42
N LEU A 225 -12.82 13.64 -6.27
CA LEU A 225 -12.46 15.05 -6.01
C LEU A 225 -13.10 15.58 -4.72
N TYR A 226 -14.38 15.26 -4.51
CA TYR A 226 -15.09 15.66 -3.30
C TYR A 226 -14.44 15.09 -2.02
N THR A 227 -14.05 13.81 -2.04
CA THR A 227 -13.42 13.17 -0.88
C THR A 227 -12.04 13.75 -0.58
N ASP A 228 -11.18 14.03 -1.57
CA ASP A 228 -9.87 14.65 -1.31
C ASP A 228 -10.01 16.08 -0.76
N ILE A 229 -10.91 16.90 -1.31
CA ILE A 229 -11.20 18.25 -0.81
C ILE A 229 -11.71 18.19 0.64
N LYS A 230 -12.63 17.26 0.94
CA LYS A 230 -13.17 17.07 2.29
C LYS A 230 -12.08 16.69 3.30
N ILE A 231 -11.13 15.84 2.91
CA ILE A 231 -10.00 15.44 3.77
C ILE A 231 -9.12 16.66 4.10
N ILE A 232 -8.85 17.53 3.11
CA ILE A 232 -8.09 18.78 3.31
C ILE A 232 -8.81 19.69 4.30
N TRP A 233 -10.11 19.93 4.12
CA TRP A 233 -10.89 20.80 4.99
C TRP A 233 -11.01 20.27 6.42
N LYS A 234 -11.23 18.96 6.60
CA LYS A 234 -11.36 18.37 7.94
C LYS A 234 -10.08 18.53 8.76
N LYS A 235 -8.90 18.35 8.15
CA LYS A 235 -7.61 18.47 8.85
C LYS A 235 -7.18 19.93 9.11
N ARG A 236 -7.53 20.88 8.24
CA ARG A 236 -7.34 22.31 8.52
C ARG A 236 -8.08 22.75 9.79
N LYS A 237 -9.30 22.26 10.01
CA LYS A 237 -10.07 22.53 11.23
C LYS A 237 -9.42 21.94 12.48
N THR A 238 -8.86 20.73 12.41
CA THR A 238 -8.15 20.11 13.54
C THR A 238 -6.86 20.85 13.91
N LYS A 239 -6.11 21.31 12.89
CA LYS A 239 -4.86 22.06 13.11
C LYS A 239 -5.12 23.47 13.70
N ALA A 240 -6.18 24.15 13.25
CA ALA A 240 -6.57 25.44 13.83
C ALA A 240 -7.00 25.32 15.31
N LYS A 241 -7.69 24.23 15.67
CA LYS A 241 -8.11 23.97 17.05
C LYS A 241 -6.94 23.66 18.00
N ASN A 242 -5.88 23.01 17.50
CA ASN A 242 -4.68 22.72 18.30
C ASN A 242 -3.71 23.91 18.44
N ILE A 243 -3.92 25.02 17.73
CA ILE A 243 -3.12 26.26 17.86
C ILE A 243 -3.76 27.22 18.88
N GLN A 244 -5.01 26.99 19.27
CA GLN A 244 -5.78 27.82 20.20
C GLN A 244 -5.86 27.25 21.64
N ASN A 245 -5.23 26.10 21.89
CA ASN A 245 -5.03 25.51 23.22
C ASN A 245 -3.53 25.51 23.54
#